data_AF-A0A6N2HGN4-F1
#
_entry.id   AF-A0A6N2HGN4-F1
#
_cell.length_a   1.000
_cell.length_b   1.000
_cell.length_c   1.000
_cell.angle_alpha   90.00
_cell.angle_beta   90.00
_cell.angle_gamma   90.00
#
_symmetry.space_group_name_H-M   'P 1'
#
loop_
_entity.id
_entity.type
_entity.pdbx_description
1 polymer ?
#
loop_
_entity_poly.entity_id
_entity_poly.type
_entity_poly.pdbx_seq_one_letter_code
_entity_poly.pdbx_strand_id
1 'polypeptide(L)'
;MIRLKVEHLSNDRDAPPVWLWSSKTGATPDDVDRFWQAFLRRFDLEHTLRFAKQTLGWTTPKLRTPEAADRWTWILIVAHTQLRLARPLATDLRRPREKP
;
A
#
# COMPACT_ATOMS: atom_id res chain seq x y z
N MET A 1 4.71 23.21 6.58
CA MET A 1 4.21 22.17 7.51
C MET A 1 2.71 22.37 7.65
N ILE A 2 1.92 21.31 7.56
CA ILE A 2 0.45 21.33 7.52
C ILE A 2 -0.05 20.55 8.75
N ARG A 3 -0.89 21.18 9.57
CA ARG A 3 -1.52 20.53 10.73
C ARG A 3 -2.90 20.04 10.35
N LEU A 4 -3.14 18.74 10.49
CA LEU A 4 -4.45 18.14 10.33
C LEU A 4 -5.06 17.89 11.70
N LYS A 5 -6.25 18.46 11.91
CA LYS A 5 -7.08 18.14 13.08
C LYS A 5 -7.98 16.98 12.69
N VAL A 6 -7.94 15.90 13.48
CA VAL A 6 -8.85 14.78 13.30
C VAL A 6 -10.15 15.13 14.02
N GLU A 7 -11.25 15.23 13.27
CA GLU A 7 -12.57 15.51 13.86
C GLU A 7 -13.28 14.26 14.35
N HIS A 8 -13.02 13.11 13.71
CA HIS A 8 -13.67 11.85 14.06
C HIS A 8 -12.84 10.63 13.70
N LEU A 9 -12.86 9.63 14.58
CA LEU A 9 -12.33 8.29 14.37
C LEU A 9 -13.36 7.27 14.84
N SER A 10 -13.47 6.16 14.09
CA SER A 10 -14.29 5.02 14.49
C SER A 10 -13.93 4.53 15.90
N ASN A 11 -14.94 4.13 16.68
CA ASN A 11 -14.85 3.68 18.08
C ASN A 11 -14.48 4.78 19.08
N ASP A 12 -14.87 6.03 18.82
CA ASP A 12 -14.73 7.17 19.75
C ASP A 12 -13.30 7.38 20.25
N ARG A 13 -12.33 7.04 19.40
CA ARG A 13 -10.91 7.14 19.71
C ARG A 13 -10.45 8.57 19.52
N ASP A 14 -9.88 9.16 20.56
CA ASP A 14 -9.15 10.40 20.41
C ASP A 14 -7.85 10.15 19.61
N ALA A 15 -7.45 11.09 18.77
CA ALA A 15 -6.17 11.04 18.08
C ALA A 15 -5.45 12.38 18.11
N PRO A 16 -4.14 12.35 18.41
CA PRO A 16 -3.34 13.55 18.33
C PRO A 16 -3.35 14.10 16.90
N PRO A 17 -3.19 15.43 16.74
CA PRO A 17 -3.13 16.05 15.42
C PRO A 17 -2.00 15.44 14.60
N VAL A 18 -2.28 15.21 13.32
CA VAL A 18 -1.30 14.70 12.36
C VAL A 18 -0.60 15.87 11.69
N TRP A 19 0.72 15.78 11.55
CA TRP A 19 1.51 16.77 10.85
C TRP A 19 1.97 16.21 9.51
N LEU A 20 1.65 16.93 8.42
CA LEU A 20 2.17 16.64 7.09
C LEU A 20 3.23 17.66 6.71
N TRP A 21 4.29 17.20 6.07
CA TRP A 21 5.28 18.07 5.43
C TRP A 21 5.06 18.09 3.92
N SER A 22 5.17 19.27 3.32
CA SER A 22 5.15 19.47 1.87
C SER A 22 6.10 20.60 1.52
N SER A 23 6.83 20.44 0.40
CA SER A 23 7.68 21.49 -0.17
C SER A 23 6.89 22.55 -0.95
N LYS A 24 5.61 22.30 -1.26
CA LYS A 24 4.76 23.23 -2.01
C LYS A 24 4.47 24.48 -1.17
N THR A 25 4.83 25.64 -1.70
CA THR A 25 4.44 26.94 -1.16
C THR A 25 3.03 27.30 -1.64
N GLY A 26 2.27 28.03 -0.82
CA GLY A 26 0.91 28.46 -1.17
C GLY A 26 -0.08 27.31 -1.40
N ALA A 27 0.05 26.21 -0.66
CA ALA A 27 -0.86 25.06 -0.78
C ALA A 27 -2.32 25.50 -0.58
N THR A 28 -3.17 25.17 -1.55
CA THR A 28 -4.62 25.40 -1.47
C THR A 28 -5.29 24.33 -0.60
N PRO A 29 -6.55 24.51 -0.19
CA PRO A 29 -7.31 23.44 0.47
C PRO A 29 -7.32 22.12 -0.32
N ASP A 30 -7.49 22.17 -1.65
CA ASP A 30 -7.45 20.98 -2.51
C ASP A 30 -6.09 20.27 -2.49
N ASP A 31 -4.99 21.03 -2.38
CA ASP A 31 -3.65 20.45 -2.22
C ASP A 31 -3.54 19.70 -0.88
N VAL A 32 -4.09 20.27 0.19
CA VAL A 32 -4.10 19.66 1.53
C VAL A 32 -4.88 18.34 1.50
N ASP A 33 -6.05 18.33 0.86
CA ASP A 33 -6.86 17.12 0.70
C ASP A 33 -6.10 16.05 -0.09
N ARG A 34 -5.43 16.43 -1.18
CA ARG A 34 -4.62 15.50 -1.96
C ARG A 34 -3.44 14.95 -1.16
N PHE A 35 -2.76 15.78 -0.37
CA PHE A 35 -1.67 15.32 0.50
C PHE A 35 -2.18 14.36 1.58
N TRP A 36 -3.34 14.64 2.16
CA TRP A 36 -3.99 13.74 3.11
C TRP A 36 -4.35 12.39 2.48
N GLN A 37 -4.98 12.39 1.30
CA GLN A 37 -5.30 11.15 0.57
C GLN A 37 -4.03 10.35 0.24
N ALA A 38 -2.96 11.00 -0.22
CA ALA A 38 -1.68 10.34 -0.45
C ALA A 38 -1.09 9.75 0.83
N PHE A 39 -1.16 10.48 1.95
CA PHE A 39 -0.71 10.01 3.26
C PHE A 39 -1.46 8.76 3.73
N LEU A 40 -2.77 8.68 3.48
CA LEU A 40 -3.59 7.51 3.80
C LEU A 40 -3.25 6.30 2.92
N ARG A 41 -2.83 6.51 1.67
CA ARG A 41 -2.41 5.43 0.76
C ARG A 41 -1.03 4.85 1.11
N ARG A 42 -0.25 5.45 2.01
CA ARG A 42 1.08 4.93 2.40
C ARG A 42 1.05 3.48 2.89
N PHE A 43 -0.05 3.09 3.54
CA PHE A 43 -0.23 1.75 4.06
C PHE A 43 -0.31 0.71 2.93
N ASP A 44 -0.79 1.09 1.75
CA ASP A 44 -0.83 0.19 0.59
C ASP A 44 0.58 -0.25 0.18
N LEU A 45 1.59 0.62 0.32
CA LEU A 45 2.99 0.29 0.02
C LEU A 45 3.50 -0.78 0.98
N GLU A 46 3.29 -0.60 2.29
CA GLU A 46 3.65 -1.61 3.28
C GLU A 46 2.95 -2.96 3.04
N HIS A 47 1.66 -2.93 2.66
CA HIS A 47 0.90 -4.14 2.34
C HIS A 47 1.44 -4.84 1.11
N THR A 48 1.78 -4.07 0.07
CA THR A 48 2.33 -4.62 -1.17
C THR A 48 3.70 -5.25 -0.91
N LEU A 49 4.57 -4.58 -0.15
CA LEU A 49 5.88 -5.13 0.24
C LEU A 49 5.74 -6.39 1.10
N ARG A 50 4.79 -6.39 2.06
CA ARG A 50 4.49 -7.57 2.88
C ARG A 50 4.01 -8.74 2.02
N PHE A 51 3.05 -8.50 1.12
CA PHE A 51 2.52 -9.51 0.20
C PHE A 51 3.62 -10.08 -0.70
N ALA A 52 4.46 -9.23 -1.27
CA ALA A 52 5.57 -9.66 -2.11
C ALA A 52 6.55 -10.56 -1.32
N LYS A 53 6.91 -10.20 -0.09
CA LYS A 53 7.81 -11.00 0.75
C LYS A 53 7.18 -12.30 1.23
N GLN A 54 5.96 -12.24 1.76
CA GLN A 54 5.34 -13.35 2.48
C GLN A 54 4.56 -14.31 1.57
N THR A 55 3.92 -13.80 0.51
CA THR A 55 3.06 -14.60 -0.37
C THR A 55 3.74 -14.92 -1.69
N LEU A 56 4.37 -13.93 -2.33
CA LEU A 56 5.07 -14.17 -3.60
C LEU A 56 6.52 -14.65 -3.41
N GLY A 57 7.03 -14.66 -2.17
CA GLY A 57 8.32 -15.23 -1.85
C GLY A 57 9.51 -14.37 -2.26
N TRP A 58 9.41 -13.04 -2.20
CA TRP A 58 10.49 -12.15 -2.61
C TRP A 58 11.83 -12.50 -1.96
N THR A 59 11.83 -12.83 -0.67
CA THR A 59 13.03 -13.16 0.09
C THR A 59 13.30 -14.67 0.17
N THR A 60 12.54 -15.50 -0.55
CA THR A 60 12.65 -16.96 -0.50
C THR A 60 13.87 -17.52 -1.25
N PRO A 61 14.18 -17.10 -2.50
CA PRO A 61 15.30 -17.70 -3.23
C PRO A 61 16.66 -17.20 -2.71
N LYS A 62 17.63 -18.12 -2.64
CA LYS A 62 19.02 -17.84 -2.25
C LYS A 62 19.85 -17.39 -3.46
N LEU A 63 19.55 -16.21 -3.96
CA LEU A 63 20.22 -15.61 -5.12
C LEU A 63 21.63 -15.15 -4.74
N ARG A 64 22.62 -15.43 -5.60
CA ARG A 64 24.04 -15.21 -5.31
C ARG A 64 24.65 -13.99 -5.99
N THR A 65 23.92 -13.35 -6.92
CA THR A 65 24.39 -12.14 -7.61
C THR A 65 23.32 -11.05 -7.62
N PRO A 66 23.71 -9.76 -7.66
CA PRO A 66 22.76 -8.65 -7.74
C PRO A 66 21.83 -8.75 -8.95
N GLU A 67 22.36 -9.13 -10.12
CA GLU A 67 21.58 -9.22 -11.36
C GLU A 67 20.53 -10.33 -11.28
N ALA A 68 20.80 -11.40 -10.53
CA ALA A 68 19.82 -12.44 -10.28
C ALA A 68 18.70 -11.92 -9.35
N ALA A 69 19.03 -11.12 -8.34
CA ALA A 69 18.06 -10.47 -7.45
C ALA A 69 17.17 -9.45 -8.19
N ASP A 70 17.73 -8.70 -9.12
CA ASP A 70 16.98 -7.76 -9.95
C ASP A 70 15.99 -8.50 -10.87
N ARG A 71 16.45 -9.55 -11.56
CA ARG A 71 15.57 -10.39 -12.39
C ARG A 71 14.46 -11.03 -11.58
N TRP A 72 14.77 -11.51 -10.37
CA TRP A 72 13.75 -12.06 -9.47
C TRP A 72 12.72 -11.02 -9.08
N THR A 73 13.15 -9.79 -8.78
CA THR A 73 12.25 -8.67 -8.48
C THR A 73 11.32 -8.38 -9.66
N TRP A 74 11.83 -8.38 -10.89
CA TRP A 74 11.00 -8.22 -12.09
C TRP A 74 9.96 -9.34 -12.26
N ILE A 75 10.33 -10.60 -12.00
CA ILE A 75 9.38 -11.72 -12.04
C ILE A 75 8.23 -11.49 -11.05
N LEU A 76 8.51 -11.03 -9.83
CA LEU A 76 7.49 -10.74 -8.83
C LEU A 76 6.58 -9.58 -9.24
N ILE A 77 7.14 -8.52 -9.86
CA ILE A 77 6.36 -7.40 -10.38
C ILE A 77 5.39 -7.88 -11.46
N VAL A 78 5.86 -8.72 -12.39
CA VAL A 78 5.02 -9.32 -13.44
C VAL A 78 3.93 -10.19 -12.82
N ALA A 79 4.29 -11.09 -11.89
CA ALA A 79 3.32 -11.96 -11.20
C ALA A 79 2.26 -11.15 -10.43
N HIS A 80 2.68 -10.12 -9.69
CA HIS A 80 1.76 -9.22 -9.00
C HIS A 80 0.81 -8.51 -9.97
N THR A 81 1.34 -8.04 -11.11
CA THR A 81 0.54 -7.39 -12.16
C THR A 81 -0.48 -8.36 -12.76
N GLN A 82 -0.08 -9.59 -13.07
CA GLN A 82 -0.98 -10.63 -13.56
C GLN A 82 -2.10 -10.92 -12.56
N LEU A 83 -1.79 -11.07 -11.27
CA LEU A 83 -2.80 -11.27 -10.22
C LEU A 83 -3.76 -10.08 -10.11
N ARG A 84 -3.26 -8.85 -10.25
CA ARG A 84 -4.09 -7.63 -10.25
C ARG A 84 -5.04 -7.59 -11.44
N LEU A 85 -4.56 -7.94 -12.63
CA LEU A 85 -5.37 -7.99 -13.85
C LEU A 85 -6.39 -9.14 -13.82
N ALA A 86 -6.02 -10.28 -13.22
CA ALA A 86 -6.90 -11.44 -13.07
C ALA A 86 -7.94 -11.29 -11.95
N ARG A 87 -7.93 -10.19 -11.18
CA ARG A 87 -8.84 -9.95 -10.05
C ARG A 87 -10.33 -10.23 -10.39
N PRO A 88 -10.88 -9.82 -11.55
CA PRO A 88 -12.29 -10.09 -11.86
C PRO A 88 -12.63 -11.58 -11.92
N LEU A 89 -11.67 -12.44 -12.30
CA LEU A 89 -11.86 -13.89 -12.37
C LEU A 89 -12.06 -14.54 -10.99
N ALA A 90 -11.67 -13.86 -9.93
CA ALA A 90 -11.83 -14.33 -8.55
C ALA A 90 -13.11 -13.80 -7.88
N THR A 91 -13.98 -13.09 -8.61
CA THR A 91 -15.18 -12.44 -8.02
C THR A 91 -16.17 -13.45 -7.47
N ASP A 92 -16.39 -14.56 -8.19
CA ASP A 92 -17.33 -15.62 -7.81
C ASP A 92 -16.67 -16.71 -6.94
N LEU A 93 -15.37 -16.58 -6.67
CA LEU A 93 -14.68 -17.49 -5.78
C LEU A 93 -14.99 -17.13 -4.33
N ARG A 94 -15.45 -18.14 -3.60
CA ARG A 94 -15.69 -18.03 -2.16
C ARG A 94 -14.41 -17.57 -1.45
N ARG A 95 -14.54 -16.55 -0.59
CA ARG A 95 -13.41 -16.07 0.21
C ARG A 95 -13.11 -17.04 1.35
N PRO A 96 -11.85 -17.13 1.81
CA PRO A 96 -11.45 -18.08 2.86
C PRO A 96 -12.20 -17.96 4.20
N ARG A 97 -12.90 -16.86 4.45
CA ARG A 97 -13.65 -16.60 5.70
C ARG A 97 -15.17 -16.68 5.52
N GLU A 98 -15.66 -16.91 4.31
CA GLU A 98 -17.08 -17.15 4.09
C GLU A 98 -17.44 -18.52 4.65
N LYS A 99 -18.61 -18.63 5.30
CA LYS A 99 -19.09 -19.90 5.88
C LYS A 99 -19.44 -20.90 4.76
N PRO A 100 -19.33 -22.22 5.03
CA PRO A 100 -19.68 -23.24 4.05
C PRO A 100 -21.15 -23.26 3.70
#